data_AF-A0A1Q2CBT3-F1
#
_entry.id   AF-A0A1Q2CBT3-F1
#
_cell.length_a   1.000
_cell.length_b   1.000
_cell.length_c   1.000
_cell.angle_alpha   90.00
_cell.angle_beta   90.00
_cell.angle_gamma   90.00
#
_symmetry.space_group_name_H-M   'P 1'
#
loop_
_entity.id
_entity.type
_entity.pdbx_description
1 polymer ?
#
loop_
_entity_poly.entity_id
_entity_poly.type
_entity_poly.pdbx_seq_one_letter_code
_entity_poly.pdbx_strand_id
1 'polypeptide(L)'
;MTDISTPHISKNWRDDFIVAMRTQDASGEQIGDALATIDAHCAESGESAEEAFGDPTAYATTLVPEPASGSGLGASFLVGVLMGLLGLLIVPRAVDDWVIGTPFAVTIGDAVALAVVLGLTSVVMALPRRVLPWLAKVKYSVAGLLGVALMAVLVLAMLFLTDVVAEFSWLVALVIGVGLLVASVTSTWRDLSTPDPVADPRSADAPPRRTQWLTALTFPILTMLILGIDALFRLAS
;
A
#
# COMPACT_ATOMS: atom_id res chain seq x y z
N MET A 1 8.31 -6.98 -13.94
CA MET A 1 9.14 -7.02 -15.15
C MET A 1 8.17 -7.30 -16.29
N THR A 2 8.00 -6.33 -17.18
CA THR A 2 6.93 -6.21 -18.18
C THR A 2 7.17 -7.19 -19.32
N ASP A 3 6.24 -8.11 -19.58
CA ASP A 3 6.34 -9.14 -20.63
C ASP A 3 5.57 -8.71 -21.89
N ILE A 4 5.65 -7.42 -22.26
CA ILE A 4 5.07 -6.88 -23.48
C ILE A 4 6.19 -6.59 -24.49
N SER A 5 6.15 -7.28 -25.63
CA SER A 5 7.18 -7.14 -26.67
C SER A 5 6.78 -6.05 -27.65
N THR A 6 7.37 -4.86 -27.49
CA THR A 6 7.17 -3.68 -28.36
C THR A 6 8.50 -3.30 -29.00
N PRO A 7 8.98 -4.07 -29.99
CA PRO A 7 10.30 -3.89 -30.57
C PRO A 7 10.45 -2.60 -31.39
N HIS A 8 9.34 -2.00 -31.84
CA HIS A 8 9.34 -0.78 -32.64
C HIS A 8 9.22 0.50 -31.79
N ILE A 9 9.00 0.36 -30.47
CA ILE A 9 8.89 1.48 -29.53
C ILE A 9 10.16 1.55 -28.67
N SER A 10 10.74 2.75 -28.58
CA SER A 10 11.88 3.00 -27.70
C SER A 10 11.53 2.70 -26.23
N LYS A 11 12.48 2.16 -25.47
CA LYS A 11 12.23 1.79 -24.06
C LYS A 11 11.83 3.01 -23.21
N ASN A 12 12.48 4.15 -23.43
CA ASN A 12 12.23 5.36 -22.65
C ASN A 12 10.82 5.88 -22.92
N TRP A 13 10.42 5.99 -24.19
CA TRP A 13 9.08 6.44 -24.57
C TRP A 13 7.99 5.56 -23.97
N ARG A 14 8.19 4.23 -24.03
CA ARG A 14 7.28 3.24 -23.45
C ARG A 14 7.17 3.35 -21.94
N ASP A 15 8.29 3.46 -21.24
CA ASP A 15 8.31 3.57 -19.77
C ASP A 15 7.58 4.85 -19.33
N ASP A 16 7.85 5.98 -19.98
CA ASP A 16 7.19 7.27 -19.69
C ASP A 16 5.68 7.23 -20.01
N PHE A 17 5.30 6.61 -21.13
CA PHE A 17 3.90 6.40 -21.50
C PHE A 17 3.15 5.53 -20.48
N ILE A 18 3.74 4.42 -20.04
CA ILE A 18 3.16 3.55 -19.00
C ILE A 18 2.95 4.34 -17.71
N VAL A 19 3.93 5.13 -17.28
CA VAL A 19 3.81 5.97 -16.08
C VAL A 19 2.70 7.00 -16.23
N ALA A 20 2.60 7.66 -17.39
CA ALA A 20 1.58 8.66 -17.66
C ALA A 20 0.15 8.06 -17.68
N MET A 21 -0.04 6.89 -18.30
CA MET A 21 -1.32 6.16 -18.30
C MET A 21 -1.69 5.66 -16.90
N ARG A 22 -0.72 5.15 -16.12
CA ARG A 22 -0.94 4.74 -14.73
C ARG A 22 -1.34 5.88 -13.81
N THR A 23 -0.81 7.08 -14.06
CA THR A 23 -1.19 8.28 -13.31
C THR A 23 -2.66 8.66 -13.52
N GLN A 24 -3.26 8.18 -14.61
CA GLN A 24 -4.67 8.35 -14.98
C GLN A 24 -5.54 7.14 -14.60
N ASP A 25 -5.03 6.23 -13.76
CA ASP A 25 -5.69 4.99 -13.34
C ASP A 25 -6.05 4.01 -14.48
N ALA A 26 -5.36 4.06 -15.63
CA ALA A 26 -5.57 3.10 -16.70
C ALA A 26 -5.19 1.67 -16.27
N SER A 27 -6.00 0.68 -16.67
CA SER A 27 -5.70 -0.73 -16.43
C SER A 27 -4.53 -1.21 -17.29
N GLY A 28 -3.87 -2.29 -16.88
CA GLY A 28 -2.80 -2.95 -17.61
C GLY A 28 -3.24 -3.48 -18.97
N GLU A 29 -4.51 -3.87 -19.11
CA GLU A 29 -5.15 -4.20 -20.39
C GLU A 29 -5.24 -2.98 -21.30
N GLN A 30 -5.75 -1.84 -20.80
CA GLN A 30 -5.83 -0.59 -21.57
C GLN A 30 -4.46 -0.08 -22.02
N ILE A 31 -3.46 -0.17 -21.13
CA ILE A 31 -2.08 0.19 -21.45
C ILE A 31 -1.49 -0.76 -22.50
N GLY A 32 -1.79 -2.06 -22.37
CA GLY A 32 -1.37 -3.10 -23.30
C GLY A 32 -1.92 -2.91 -24.71
N ASP A 33 -3.22 -2.69 -24.82
CA ASP A 33 -3.92 -2.42 -26.08
C ASP A 33 -3.40 -1.16 -26.76
N ALA A 34 -3.20 -0.09 -26.00
CA ALA A 34 -2.63 1.15 -26.53
C ALA A 34 -1.20 0.92 -27.07
N LEU A 35 -0.34 0.27 -26.29
CA LEU A 35 1.03 -0.05 -26.71
C LEU A 35 1.08 -0.98 -27.93
N ALA A 36 0.19 -1.96 -28.02
CA ALA A 36 0.10 -2.84 -29.18
C ALA A 36 -0.33 -2.06 -30.45
N THR A 37 -1.26 -1.12 -30.29
CA THR A 37 -1.71 -0.24 -31.40
C THR A 37 -0.59 0.67 -31.88
N ILE A 38 0.16 1.28 -30.94
CA ILE A 38 1.31 2.15 -31.25
C ILE A 38 2.40 1.36 -31.95
N ASP A 39 2.74 0.16 -31.46
CA ASP A 39 3.79 -0.69 -32.06
C ASP A 39 3.41 -1.14 -33.47
N ALA A 40 2.14 -1.53 -33.68
CA ALA A 40 1.63 -1.88 -35.00
C ALA A 40 1.70 -0.70 -35.98
N HIS A 41 1.35 0.51 -35.53
CA HIS A 41 1.46 1.70 -36.35
C HIS A 41 2.92 1.98 -36.74
N CYS A 42 3.85 1.96 -35.79
CA CYS A 42 5.27 2.19 -36.06
C CYS A 42 5.84 1.10 -37.00
N ALA A 43 5.38 -0.14 -36.88
CA ALA A 43 5.77 -1.23 -37.76
C ALA A 43 5.26 -1.05 -39.20
N GLU A 44 4.04 -0.52 -39.37
CA GLU A 44 3.42 -0.29 -40.68
C GLU A 44 3.91 1.00 -41.36
N SER A 45 4.06 2.09 -40.61
CA SER A 45 4.47 3.40 -41.13
C SER A 45 5.99 3.51 -41.28
N GLY A 46 6.75 2.78 -40.47
CA GLY A 46 8.20 2.93 -40.35
C GLY A 46 8.64 4.19 -39.61
N GLU A 47 7.71 4.97 -39.07
CA GLU A 47 7.98 6.15 -38.24
C GLU A 47 8.26 5.74 -36.80
N SER A 48 9.05 6.54 -36.08
CA SER A 48 9.25 6.35 -34.64
C SER A 48 8.01 6.77 -33.85
N ALA A 49 7.85 6.24 -32.64
CA ALA A 49 6.75 6.61 -31.75
C ALA A 49 6.76 8.12 -31.43
N GLU A 50 7.94 8.71 -31.26
CA GLU A 50 8.12 10.16 -31.09
C GLU A 50 7.66 10.97 -32.31
N GLU A 51 7.86 10.48 -33.52
CA GLU A 51 7.46 11.18 -34.76
C GLU A 51 5.95 11.08 -35.01
N ALA A 52 5.38 9.90 -34.83
CA ALA A 52 3.97 9.65 -35.12
C ALA A 52 3.03 10.15 -34.01
N PHE A 53 3.44 10.01 -32.74
CA PHE A 53 2.59 10.26 -31.57
C PHE A 53 3.08 11.39 -30.67
N GLY A 54 4.31 11.88 -30.87
CA GLY A 54 4.87 12.99 -30.11
C GLY A 54 5.31 12.60 -28.69
N ASP A 55 5.11 13.52 -27.74
CA ASP A 55 5.47 13.32 -26.33
C ASP A 55 4.57 12.25 -25.68
N PRO A 56 5.14 11.23 -25.02
CA PRO A 56 4.37 10.11 -24.45
C PRO A 56 3.39 10.56 -23.37
N THR A 57 3.73 11.57 -22.58
CA THR A 57 2.87 12.07 -21.50
C THR A 57 1.68 12.85 -22.07
N ALA A 58 1.94 13.73 -23.04
CA ALA A 58 0.92 14.47 -23.75
C ALA A 58 -0.04 13.52 -24.47
N TYR A 59 0.48 12.52 -25.19
CA TYR A 59 -0.33 11.55 -25.91
C TYR A 59 -1.18 10.69 -24.96
N ALA A 60 -0.63 10.19 -23.85
CA ALA A 60 -1.38 9.45 -22.83
C ALA A 60 -2.58 10.25 -22.29
N THR A 61 -2.47 11.57 -22.20
CA THR A 61 -3.57 12.44 -21.72
C THR A 61 -4.71 12.54 -22.73
N THR A 62 -4.47 12.23 -24.01
CA THR A 62 -5.51 12.22 -25.05
C THR A 62 -6.33 10.93 -25.08
N LEU A 63 -5.79 9.83 -24.54
CA LEU A 63 -6.37 8.49 -24.60
C LEU A 63 -7.40 8.20 -23.51
N VAL A 64 -7.26 8.82 -22.33
CA VAL A 64 -8.17 8.58 -21.20
C VAL A 64 -8.99 9.85 -20.94
N PRO A 65 -10.28 9.88 -21.30
CA PRO A 65 -11.16 10.96 -20.86
C PRO A 65 -11.34 10.86 -19.35
N GLU A 66 -11.19 11.99 -18.65
CA GLU A 66 -11.18 12.21 -17.18
C GLU A 66 -11.10 10.97 -16.27
N PRO A 67 -10.15 10.92 -15.31
CA PRO A 67 -9.95 9.75 -14.45
C PRO A 67 -11.29 9.27 -13.88
N ALA A 68 -11.69 8.05 -14.25
CA ALA A 68 -12.85 7.41 -13.67
C ALA A 68 -12.68 7.51 -12.15
N SER A 69 -13.60 8.22 -11.51
CA SER A 69 -13.53 8.67 -10.11
C SER A 69 -13.62 7.50 -9.09
N GLY A 70 -13.31 6.28 -9.51
CA GLY A 70 -13.63 5.03 -8.81
C GLY A 70 -12.47 4.22 -8.25
N SER A 71 -11.21 4.53 -8.53
CA SER A 71 -10.05 3.76 -8.04
C SER A 71 -9.18 4.54 -7.05
N GLY A 72 -9.82 5.38 -6.22
CA GLY A 72 -9.15 5.86 -5.01
C GLY A 72 -8.79 4.67 -4.13
N LEU A 73 -7.62 4.74 -3.48
CA LEU A 73 -7.18 3.80 -2.44
C LEU A 73 -8.41 3.43 -1.59
N GLY A 74 -8.94 2.21 -1.74
CA GLY A 74 -10.30 1.89 -1.28
C GLY A 74 -10.41 1.95 0.24
N ALA A 75 -11.65 2.06 0.76
CA ALA A 75 -11.90 1.90 2.20
C ALA A 75 -11.34 0.57 2.74
N SER A 76 -11.21 -0.46 1.90
CA SER A 76 -10.54 -1.74 2.20
C SER A 76 -9.07 -1.57 2.56
N PHE A 77 -8.32 -0.77 1.79
CA PHE A 77 -6.92 -0.49 2.05
C PHE A 77 -6.76 0.23 3.39
N LEU A 78 -7.62 1.21 3.66
CA LEU A 78 -7.64 1.93 4.93
C LEU A 78 -7.87 0.98 6.11
N VAL A 79 -8.88 0.13 6.01
CA VAL A 79 -9.18 -0.88 7.04
C VAL A 79 -7.97 -1.80 7.24
N GLY A 80 -7.32 -2.25 6.16
CA GLY A 80 -6.10 -3.05 6.23
C GLY A 80 -4.98 -2.35 7.01
N VAL A 81 -4.63 -1.12 6.65
CA VAL A 81 -3.58 -0.34 7.33
C VAL A 81 -3.90 -0.11 8.81
N LEU A 82 -5.15 0.20 9.15
CA LEU A 82 -5.59 0.41 10.53
C LEU A 82 -5.50 -0.87 11.36
N MET A 83 -5.93 -2.00 10.81
CA MET A 83 -5.78 -3.30 11.47
C MET A 83 -4.29 -3.60 11.73
N GLY A 84 -3.41 -3.28 10.79
CA GLY A 84 -1.98 -3.49 10.93
C GLY A 84 -1.37 -2.64 12.04
N LEU A 85 -1.73 -1.36 12.09
CA LEU A 85 -1.27 -0.45 13.13
C LEU A 85 -1.78 -0.83 14.52
N LEU A 86 -3.07 -1.18 14.64
CA LEU A 86 -3.66 -1.65 15.89
C LEU A 86 -2.97 -2.91 16.40
N GLY A 87 -2.76 -3.88 15.50
CA GLY A 87 -2.04 -5.11 15.84
C GLY A 87 -0.60 -4.85 16.28
N LEU A 88 0.10 -3.92 15.62
CA LEU A 88 1.46 -3.51 15.99
C LEU A 88 1.54 -2.84 17.38
N LEU A 89 0.49 -2.11 17.79
CA LEU A 89 0.44 -1.46 19.11
C LEU A 89 0.02 -2.44 20.22
N ILE A 90 -0.96 -3.31 19.95
CA ILE A 90 -1.54 -4.21 20.95
C ILE A 90 -0.60 -5.37 21.28
N VAL A 91 0.04 -5.98 20.27
CA VAL A 91 0.83 -7.21 20.47
C VAL A 91 2.00 -7.01 21.45
N PRO A 92 2.88 -6.00 21.30
CA PRO A 92 3.99 -5.80 22.23
C PRO A 92 3.52 -5.58 23.67
N ARG A 93 2.48 -4.75 23.87
CA ARG A 93 1.92 -4.50 25.20
C ARG A 93 1.28 -5.73 25.83
N ALA A 94 0.54 -6.52 25.06
CA ALA A 94 -0.06 -7.75 25.56
C ALA A 94 1.00 -8.79 25.95
N VAL A 95 2.15 -8.80 25.26
CA VAL A 95 3.31 -9.60 25.64
C VAL A 95 3.97 -9.08 26.91
N ASP A 96 4.15 -7.76 27.05
CA ASP A 96 4.68 -7.16 28.28
C ASP A 96 3.79 -7.47 29.49
N ASP A 97 2.48 -7.32 29.36
CA ASP A 97 1.50 -7.64 30.41
C ASP A 97 1.48 -9.14 30.75
N TRP A 98 1.70 -10.01 29.75
CA TRP A 98 1.86 -11.45 29.99
C TRP A 98 3.12 -11.75 30.83
N VAL A 99 4.25 -11.13 30.50
CA VAL A 99 5.53 -11.33 31.20
C VAL A 99 5.47 -10.79 32.63
N ILE A 100 4.81 -9.64 32.83
CA ILE A 100 4.66 -9.00 34.13
C ILE A 100 3.54 -9.68 34.95
N GLY A 101 2.63 -10.40 34.30
CA GLY A 101 1.48 -11.07 34.93
C GLY A 101 0.34 -10.10 35.25
N THR A 102 0.26 -8.97 34.54
CA THR A 102 -0.77 -7.95 34.70
C THR A 102 -1.92 -8.12 33.69
N PRO A 103 -3.13 -7.65 34.01
CA PRO A 103 -4.19 -7.54 33.03
C PRO A 103 -3.85 -6.46 32.00
N PHE A 104 -4.34 -6.64 30.77
CA PHE A 104 -4.15 -5.67 29.70
C PHE A 104 -5.12 -4.50 29.90
N ALA A 105 -4.59 -3.30 30.09
CA ALA A 105 -5.36 -2.08 30.31
C ALA A 105 -5.49 -1.26 29.03
N VAL A 106 -6.74 -0.94 28.67
CA VAL A 106 -7.05 0.01 27.60
C VAL A 106 -7.24 1.39 28.21
N THR A 107 -6.45 2.36 27.75
CA THR A 107 -6.42 3.73 28.27
C THR A 107 -7.20 4.69 27.39
N ILE A 108 -7.58 5.85 27.93
CA ILE A 108 -8.15 6.95 27.13
C ILE A 108 -7.14 7.39 26.06
N GLY A 109 -5.84 7.35 26.36
CA GLY A 109 -4.78 7.63 25.39
C GLY A 109 -4.86 6.75 24.14
N ASP A 110 -5.19 5.46 24.29
CA ASP A 110 -5.36 4.54 23.15
C ASP A 110 -6.57 4.93 22.29
N ALA A 111 -7.68 5.33 22.91
CA ALA A 111 -8.88 5.77 22.20
C ALA A 111 -8.64 7.08 21.42
N VAL A 112 -7.92 8.04 22.03
CA VAL A 112 -7.54 9.31 21.38
C VAL A 112 -6.57 9.05 20.22
N ALA A 113 -5.58 8.19 20.42
CA ALA A 113 -4.62 7.85 19.37
C ALA A 113 -5.33 7.21 18.16
N LEU A 114 -6.25 6.27 18.40
CA LEU A 114 -7.05 5.66 17.34
C LEU A 114 -7.90 6.70 16.61
N ALA A 115 -8.58 7.59 17.33
CA ALA A 115 -9.40 8.65 16.73
C ALA A 115 -8.57 9.60 15.87
N VAL A 116 -7.37 9.98 16.31
CA VAL A 116 -6.45 10.84 15.56
C VAL A 116 -5.98 10.16 14.27
N VAL A 117 -5.58 8.89 14.34
CA VAL A 117 -5.16 8.14 13.15
C VAL A 117 -6.31 8.04 12.15
N LEU A 118 -7.50 7.62 12.60
CA LEU A 118 -8.69 7.52 11.76
C LEU A 118 -9.05 8.86 11.10
N GLY A 119 -9.00 9.95 11.88
CA GLY A 119 -9.26 11.30 11.38
C GLY A 119 -8.25 11.72 10.33
N LEU A 120 -6.95 11.52 10.59
CA LEU A 120 -5.88 11.89 9.67
C LEU A 120 -5.99 11.12 8.36
N THR A 121 -6.26 9.81 8.42
CA THR A 121 -6.38 9.03 7.19
C THR A 121 -7.65 9.38 6.41
N SER A 122 -8.77 9.64 7.10
CA SER A 122 -10.00 10.13 6.46
C SER A 122 -9.77 11.46 5.74
N VAL A 123 -9.00 12.37 6.35
CA VAL A 123 -8.61 13.64 5.72
C VAL A 123 -7.75 13.39 4.47
N VAL A 124 -6.74 12.53 4.55
CA VAL A 124 -5.87 12.19 3.41
C VAL A 124 -6.68 11.59 2.25
N MET A 125 -7.67 10.73 2.54
CA MET A 125 -8.52 10.13 1.51
C MET A 125 -9.54 11.12 0.92
N ALA A 126 -10.04 12.06 1.71
CA ALA A 126 -10.95 13.10 1.25
C ALA A 126 -10.25 14.23 0.48
N LEU A 127 -8.90 14.30 0.54
CA LEU A 127 -8.14 15.31 -0.17
C LEU A 127 -8.29 15.11 -1.70
N PRO A 128 -8.62 16.15 -2.46
CA PRO A 128 -8.69 16.04 -3.91
C PRO A 128 -7.34 15.58 -4.47
N ARG A 129 -7.33 14.65 -5.44
CA ARG A 129 -6.09 14.18 -6.11
C ARG A 129 -5.24 15.32 -6.70
N ARG A 130 -5.84 16.49 -6.96
CA ARG A 130 -5.14 17.72 -7.40
C ARG A 130 -4.27 18.37 -6.32
N VAL A 131 -4.50 18.09 -5.04
CA VAL A 131 -3.74 18.62 -3.89
C VAL A 131 -2.54 17.74 -3.55
N LEU A 132 -2.59 16.45 -3.90
CA LEU A 132 -1.49 15.49 -3.71
C LEU A 132 -0.15 15.96 -4.31
N PRO A 133 -0.09 16.51 -5.55
CA PRO A 133 1.14 17.05 -6.12
C PRO A 133 1.68 18.27 -5.36
N TRP A 134 0.81 19.05 -4.73
CA TRP A 134 1.22 20.20 -3.90
C TRP A 134 1.79 19.73 -2.56
N LEU A 135 1.18 18.70 -1.97
CA LEU A 135 1.68 18.04 -0.78
C LEU A 135 3.01 17.31 -1.03
N ALA A 136 3.18 16.68 -2.20
CA ALA A 136 4.43 16.04 -2.62
C ALA A 136 5.57 17.05 -2.88
N LYS A 137 5.24 18.32 -3.15
CA LYS A 137 6.22 19.41 -3.26
C LYS A 137 6.68 19.95 -1.89
N VAL A 138 6.03 19.55 -0.79
CA VAL A 138 6.51 19.87 0.55
C VAL A 138 7.88 19.22 0.71
N LYS A 139 8.89 20.02 1.09
CA LYS A 139 10.24 19.52 1.33
C LYS A 139 10.18 18.33 2.29
N TYR A 140 10.87 17.24 1.97
CA TYR A 140 10.94 16.03 2.80
C TYR A 140 11.25 16.32 4.28
N SER A 141 12.05 17.36 4.57
CA SER A 141 12.35 17.79 5.94
C SER A 141 11.12 18.31 6.70
N VAL A 142 10.20 19.02 6.03
CA VAL A 142 8.98 19.56 6.64
C VAL A 142 7.95 18.44 6.83
N ALA A 143 7.80 17.56 5.85
CA ALA A 143 6.95 16.37 5.98
C ALA A 143 7.44 15.45 7.11
N GLY A 144 8.76 15.23 7.19
CA GLY A 144 9.39 14.47 8.27
C GLY A 144 9.16 15.12 9.64
N LEU A 145 9.35 16.44 9.75
CA LEU A 145 9.11 17.17 11.00
C LEU A 145 7.65 17.06 11.46
N LEU A 146 6.70 17.18 10.53
CA LEU A 146 5.28 17.05 10.82
C LEU A 146 4.92 15.62 11.28
N GLY A 147 5.50 14.60 10.64
CA GLY A 147 5.35 13.20 11.05
C GLY A 147 5.93 12.96 12.45
N VAL A 148 7.11 13.50 12.75
CA VAL A 148 7.72 13.40 14.08
C VAL A 148 6.90 14.13 15.14
N ALA A 149 6.38 15.33 14.83
CA ALA A 149 5.53 16.08 15.74
C ALA A 149 4.22 15.33 16.03
N LEU A 150 3.59 14.74 15.00
CA LEU A 150 2.40 13.91 15.16
C LEU A 150 2.69 12.68 16.05
N MET A 151 3.79 11.98 15.79
CA MET A 151 4.22 10.85 16.60
C MET A 151 4.47 11.26 18.05
N ALA A 152 5.13 12.40 18.27
CA ALA A 152 5.36 12.93 19.62
C ALA A 152 4.05 13.23 20.33
N VAL A 153 3.07 13.84 19.66
CA VAL A 153 1.74 14.11 20.23
C VAL A 153 1.00 12.82 20.58
N LEU A 154 1.04 11.80 19.70
CA LEU A 154 0.41 10.50 19.95
C LEU A 154 1.05 9.78 21.16
N VAL A 155 2.38 9.79 21.23
CA VAL A 155 3.12 9.21 22.36
C VAL A 155 2.83 9.98 23.64
N LEU A 156 2.81 11.31 23.61
CA LEU A 156 2.45 12.14 24.75
C LEU A 156 1.01 11.84 25.21
N ALA A 157 0.06 11.69 24.30
CA ALA A 157 -1.31 11.30 24.65
C ALA A 157 -1.34 9.94 25.35
N MET A 158 -0.59 8.94 24.85
CA MET A 158 -0.48 7.63 25.50
C MET A 158 0.22 7.66 26.87
N LEU A 159 1.14 8.59 27.09
CA LEU A 159 1.88 8.71 28.35
C LEU A 159 1.12 9.52 29.42
N PHE A 160 0.34 10.51 29.01
CA PHE A 160 -0.35 11.42 29.93
C PHE A 160 -1.82 11.06 30.17
N LEU A 161 -2.49 10.37 29.23
CA LEU A 161 -3.87 9.89 29.40
C LEU A 161 -3.85 8.39 29.75
N THR A 162 -3.39 8.08 30.95
CA THR A 162 -3.28 6.72 31.48
C THR A 162 -4.55 6.22 32.19
N ASP A 163 -5.60 7.04 32.25
CA ASP A 163 -6.88 6.63 32.83
C ASP A 163 -7.39 5.37 32.13
N VAL A 164 -7.56 4.31 32.92
CA VAL A 164 -7.96 3.00 32.44
C VAL A 164 -9.46 2.99 32.23
N VAL A 165 -9.87 2.69 31.00
CA VAL A 165 -11.28 2.61 30.59
C VAL A 165 -11.80 1.19 30.71
N ALA A 166 -10.94 0.21 30.44
CA ALA A 166 -11.29 -1.21 30.51
C ALA A 166 -10.05 -2.09 30.72
N GLU A 167 -10.24 -3.18 31.45
CA GLU A 167 -9.22 -4.21 31.66
C GLU A 167 -9.69 -5.53 31.03
N PHE A 168 -8.77 -6.20 30.34
CA PHE A 168 -9.03 -7.48 29.69
C PHE A 168 -7.92 -8.48 30.02
N SER A 169 -8.20 -9.76 29.77
CA SER A 169 -7.14 -10.76 29.79
C SER A 169 -6.15 -10.49 28.67
N TRP A 170 -4.85 -10.50 29.00
CA TRP A 170 -3.76 -10.37 28.03
C TRP A 170 -3.88 -11.38 26.87
N LEU A 171 -4.43 -12.58 27.14
CA LEU A 171 -4.68 -13.61 26.12
C LEU A 171 -5.65 -13.11 25.05
N VAL A 172 -6.73 -12.45 25.47
CA VAL A 172 -7.75 -11.92 24.56
C VAL A 172 -7.15 -10.79 23.73
N ALA A 173 -6.40 -9.89 24.36
CA ALA A 173 -5.71 -8.80 23.67
C ALA A 173 -4.69 -9.31 22.65
N LEU A 174 -3.89 -10.32 23.01
CA LEU A 174 -2.90 -10.93 22.13
C LEU A 174 -3.55 -11.60 20.91
N VAL A 175 -4.61 -12.40 21.12
CA VAL A 175 -5.35 -13.06 20.03
C VAL A 175 -5.97 -12.03 19.09
N ILE A 176 -6.54 -10.95 19.63
CA ILE A 176 -7.09 -9.85 18.82
C ILE A 176 -5.98 -9.15 18.04
N GLY A 177 -4.87 -8.78 18.69
CA GLY A 177 -3.76 -8.07 18.06
C GLY A 177 -3.11 -8.88 16.93
N VAL A 178 -2.85 -10.17 17.16
CA VAL A 178 -2.34 -11.08 16.14
C VAL A 178 -3.37 -11.26 15.01
N GLY A 179 -4.66 -11.42 15.35
CA GLY A 179 -5.74 -11.51 14.36
C GLY A 179 -5.81 -10.28 13.47
N LEU A 180 -5.65 -9.08 14.03
CA LEU A 180 -5.62 -7.81 13.31
C LEU A 180 -4.39 -7.71 12.40
N LEU A 181 -3.19 -8.13 12.85
CA LEU A 181 -2.00 -8.20 12.00
C LEU A 181 -2.21 -9.13 10.81
N VAL A 182 -2.73 -10.34 11.05
CA VAL A 182 -2.99 -11.32 10.00
C VAL A 182 -4.06 -10.80 9.02
N ALA A 183 -5.12 -10.17 9.53
CA ALA A 183 -6.16 -9.57 8.70
C ALA A 183 -5.63 -8.40 7.85
N SER A 184 -4.76 -7.55 8.42
CA SER A 184 -4.07 -6.48 7.70
C SER A 184 -3.21 -7.02 6.57
N VAL A 185 -2.37 -8.01 6.88
CA VAL A 185 -1.51 -8.66 5.88
C VAL A 185 -2.36 -9.29 4.78
N THR A 186 -3.41 -10.04 5.13
CA THR A 186 -4.30 -10.67 4.14
C THR A 186 -5.12 -9.67 3.32
N SER A 187 -5.56 -8.56 3.90
CA SER A 187 -6.26 -7.48 3.19
C SER A 187 -5.33 -6.78 2.21
N THR A 188 -4.16 -6.37 2.69
CA THR A 188 -3.10 -5.76 1.86
C THR A 188 -2.69 -6.72 0.75
N TRP A 189 -2.62 -8.01 1.07
CA TRP A 189 -2.31 -9.04 0.11
C TRP A 189 -3.43 -9.22 -0.91
N ARG A 190 -4.72 -9.20 -0.55
CA ARG A 190 -5.82 -9.25 -1.53
C ARG A 190 -5.77 -8.06 -2.50
N ASP A 191 -5.54 -6.86 -1.98
CA ASP A 191 -5.43 -5.65 -2.81
C ASP A 191 -4.21 -5.73 -3.74
N LEU A 192 -3.06 -6.24 -3.27
CA LEU A 192 -1.85 -6.46 -4.07
C LEU A 192 -1.90 -7.70 -4.98
N SER A 193 -2.76 -8.69 -4.67
CA SER A 193 -2.95 -9.94 -5.42
C SER A 193 -3.89 -9.80 -6.61
N THR A 194 -4.30 -8.58 -6.90
CA THR A 194 -4.73 -8.18 -8.24
C THR A 194 -3.56 -7.46 -8.93
N PRO A 195 -2.42 -8.12 -9.24
CA PRO A 195 -1.47 -7.53 -10.17
C PRO A 195 -2.26 -7.27 -11.44
N ASP A 196 -2.26 -6.02 -11.83
CA ASP A 196 -2.74 -5.58 -13.13
C ASP A 196 -1.49 -5.37 -13.99
N PRO A 197 -0.77 -6.42 -14.41
CA PRO A 197 0.39 -6.24 -15.27
C PRO A 197 -0.07 -5.65 -16.60
N VAL A 198 0.79 -4.88 -17.25
CA VAL A 198 0.54 -4.49 -18.64
C VAL A 198 0.52 -5.78 -19.47
N ALA A 199 -0.67 -6.20 -19.88
CA ALA A 199 -0.88 -7.43 -20.61
C ALA A 199 -0.57 -7.18 -22.08
N ASP A 200 0.17 -8.08 -22.74
CA ASP A 200 0.30 -8.02 -24.19
C ASP A 200 -0.94 -8.69 -24.80
N PRO A 201 -1.85 -7.96 -25.47
CA PRO A 201 -3.03 -8.57 -26.08
C PRO A 201 -2.67 -9.58 -27.19
N ARG A 202 -1.42 -9.58 -27.67
CA ARG A 202 -0.93 -10.51 -28.69
C ARG A 202 -0.34 -11.81 -28.10
N SER A 203 -0.09 -11.88 -26.80
CA SER A 203 0.36 -13.12 -26.16
C SER A 203 -0.84 -13.91 -25.63
N ALA A 204 -1.00 -15.14 -26.11
CA ALA A 204 -2.08 -16.04 -25.68
C ALA A 204 -1.86 -16.66 -24.29
N ASP A 205 -0.70 -16.42 -23.67
CA ASP A 205 -0.33 -17.00 -22.39
C ASP A 205 -0.70 -16.05 -21.24
N ALA A 206 -1.75 -16.43 -20.50
CA ALA A 206 -2.06 -15.80 -19.21
C ALA A 206 -0.84 -15.91 -18.27
N PRO A 207 -0.49 -14.86 -17.51
CA PRO A 207 0.69 -14.87 -16.66
C PRO A 207 0.66 -16.05 -15.65
N PRO A 208 1.80 -16.71 -15.39
CA PRO A 208 1.85 -17.91 -14.56
C PRO A 208 1.53 -17.60 -13.10
N ARG A 209 0.28 -17.89 -12.71
CA ARG A 209 -0.32 -17.72 -11.38
C ARG A 209 0.41 -18.46 -10.23
N ARG A 210 1.30 -19.41 -10.56
CA ARG A 210 1.84 -20.42 -9.63
C ARG A 210 3.10 -20.02 -8.87
N THR A 211 3.94 -19.15 -9.43
CA THR A 211 5.19 -18.70 -8.78
C THR A 211 4.95 -17.60 -7.75
N GLN A 212 3.81 -16.90 -7.83
CA GLN A 212 3.43 -15.80 -6.93
C GLN A 212 2.94 -16.25 -5.54
N TRP A 213 2.40 -17.46 -5.41
CA TRP A 213 1.98 -18.01 -4.11
C TRP A 213 3.17 -18.32 -3.19
N LEU A 214 4.33 -18.68 -3.76
CA LEU A 214 5.54 -18.99 -2.99
C LEU A 214 6.20 -17.73 -2.43
N THR A 215 6.25 -16.63 -3.19
CA THR A 215 6.69 -15.31 -2.68
C THR A 215 5.68 -14.69 -1.70
N ALA A 216 4.39 -15.00 -1.85
CA ALA A 216 3.34 -14.57 -0.94
C ALA A 216 3.45 -15.20 0.46
N LEU A 217 3.97 -16.43 0.56
CA LEU A 217 4.18 -17.13 1.83
C LEU A 217 5.44 -16.65 2.56
N THR A 218 6.39 -16.03 1.88
CA THR A 218 7.67 -15.60 2.47
C THR A 218 7.47 -14.60 3.60
N PHE A 219 6.57 -13.62 3.44
CA PHE A 219 6.31 -12.59 4.44
C PHE A 219 5.63 -13.09 5.72
N PRO A 220 4.50 -13.83 5.69
CA PRO A 220 3.88 -14.36 6.90
C PRO A 220 4.76 -15.41 7.60
N ILE A 221 5.54 -16.19 6.84
CA ILE A 221 6.56 -17.08 7.42
C ILE A 221 7.64 -16.25 8.11
N LEU A 222 8.14 -15.17 7.49
CA LEU A 222 9.12 -14.28 8.10
C LEU A 222 8.56 -13.61 9.36
N THR A 223 7.30 -13.18 9.37
CA THR A 223 6.65 -12.59 10.55
C THR A 223 6.46 -13.62 11.67
N MET A 224 5.99 -14.82 11.36
CA MET A 224 5.92 -15.95 12.31
C MET A 224 7.30 -16.30 12.86
N LEU A 225 8.33 -16.25 12.02
CA LEU A 225 9.70 -16.60 12.37
C LEU A 225 10.33 -15.51 13.24
N ILE A 226 10.07 -14.23 12.97
CA ILE A 226 10.50 -13.10 13.83
C ILE A 226 9.81 -13.16 15.19
N LEU A 227 8.49 -13.37 15.23
CA LEU A 227 7.74 -13.53 16.48
C LEU A 227 8.19 -14.76 17.28
N GLY A 228 8.46 -15.87 16.58
CA GLY A 228 9.01 -17.08 17.18
C GLY A 228 10.41 -16.87 17.75
N ILE A 229 11.28 -16.16 17.03
CA ILE A 229 12.66 -15.85 17.48
C ILE A 229 12.63 -14.93 18.71
N ASP A 230 11.82 -13.88 18.72
CA ASP A 230 11.72 -12.97 19.88
C ASP A 230 11.20 -13.71 21.13
N ALA A 231 10.20 -14.59 20.97
CA ALA A 231 9.72 -15.45 22.04
C ALA A 231 10.81 -16.41 22.55
N LEU A 232 11.62 -16.97 21.65
CA LEU A 232 12.68 -17.93 21.99
C LEU A 232 13.86 -17.26 22.72
N PHE A 233 14.27 -16.06 22.29
CA PHE A 233 15.33 -15.30 22.95
C PHE A 233 14.97 -14.90 24.38
N ARG A 234 13.69 -14.55 24.62
CA ARG A 234 13.20 -14.14 25.94
C ARG A 234 12.94 -15.29 26.89
N LEU A 235 12.70 -16.50 26.38
CA LEU A 235 12.66 -17.73 27.18
C LEU A 235 14.06 -18.24 27.57
N ALA A 236 15.10 -17.80 26.86
CA ALA A 236 16.49 -18.21 27.08
C ALA A 236 17.30 -17.22 27.95
N SER A 237 16.74 -16.05 28.25
CA SER A 237 17.31 -15.00 29.13
C SER A 237 16.69 -15.03 30.52
#